data_AF-A0A956GX80-F1
#
_entry.id   AF-A0A956GX80-F1
#
_cell.length_a   1.000
_cell.length_b   1.000
_cell.length_c   1.000
_cell.angle_alpha   90.00
_cell.angle_beta   90.00
_cell.angle_gamma   90.00
#
_symmetry.space_group_name_H-M   'P 1'
#
loop_
_entity.id
_entity.type
_entity.pdbx_description
1 polymer ?
#
loop_
_entity_poly.entity_id
_entity_poly.type
_entity_poly.pdbx_seq_one_letter_code
_entity_poly.pdbx_strand_id
1 'polypeptide(L)'
;MTRKAPTLLLAACILFPACNQDEEALVAPRNGTWSYQETEEISNTCNSDLQLDPLTTFALDYDGGETFDIERGADDIHCEIDGYDFTCGKILVGTVDLAPAFDAMVSFSVTYDGTFDSEEDAVGRETVDVTCEGSACETQLVDVVPCRTQVRFSATFQAG
;
A
#
# COMPACT_ATOMS: atom_id res chain seq x y z
N MET A 1 17.55 65.80 39.45
CA MET A 1 16.34 64.94 39.43
C MET A 1 15.92 64.77 37.99
N THR A 2 16.34 63.68 37.36
CA THR A 2 16.21 63.47 35.90
C THR A 2 15.23 62.32 35.68
N ARG A 3 13.99 62.65 35.28
CA ARG A 3 12.95 61.65 34.98
C ARG A 3 13.21 61.08 33.58
N LYS A 4 13.53 59.80 33.50
CA LYS A 4 13.49 59.01 32.25
C LYS A 4 12.04 58.57 32.01
N ALA A 5 11.44 58.98 30.90
CA ALA A 5 10.22 58.37 30.38
C ALA A 5 10.62 57.33 29.32
N PRO A 6 10.16 56.07 29.41
CA PRO A 6 10.27 55.13 28.32
C PRO A 6 9.05 55.30 27.41
N THR A 7 9.27 55.87 26.24
CA THR A 7 8.29 55.90 25.15
C THR A 7 8.13 54.47 24.62
N LEU A 8 6.96 53.86 24.87
CA LEU A 8 6.49 52.68 24.14
C LEU A 8 6.53 53.00 22.65
N LEU A 9 7.33 52.25 21.88
CA LEU A 9 7.20 52.26 20.42
C LEU A 9 6.32 51.10 19.98
N LEU A 10 5.33 51.52 19.19
CA LEU A 10 4.24 50.79 18.58
C LEU A 10 4.69 49.55 17.79
N ALA A 11 3.86 48.53 17.90
CA ALA A 11 3.85 47.33 17.08
C ALA A 11 3.82 47.65 15.58
N ALA A 12 4.71 47.00 14.82
CA ALA A 12 4.58 46.81 13.38
C ALA A 12 4.41 45.30 13.14
N CYS A 13 3.17 44.81 13.31
CA CYS A 13 2.76 43.52 12.74
C CYS A 13 2.73 43.70 11.22
N ILE A 14 3.82 43.35 10.55
CA ILE A 14 3.86 43.25 9.10
C ILE A 14 2.97 42.08 8.71
N LEU A 15 1.73 42.40 8.32
CA LEU A 15 0.83 41.55 7.59
C LEU A 15 1.45 41.28 6.21
N PHE A 16 2.27 40.23 6.10
CA PHE A 16 2.53 39.64 4.79
C PHE A 16 1.26 38.88 4.37
N PRO A 17 0.74 39.14 3.16
CA PRO A 17 -0.42 38.45 2.66
C PRO A 17 -0.07 36.98 2.47
N ALA A 18 -0.98 36.10 2.89
CA ALA A 18 -1.14 34.72 2.47
C ALA A 18 0.16 34.00 2.14
N CYS A 19 0.63 33.18 3.10
CA CYS A 19 1.33 31.96 2.75
C CYS A 19 0.59 31.34 1.56
N ASN A 20 1.23 31.28 0.39
CA ASN A 20 0.91 30.23 -0.55
C ASN A 20 1.05 28.98 0.30
N GLN A 21 -0.08 28.39 0.71
CA GLN A 21 -0.05 26.98 1.07
C GLN A 21 0.44 26.34 -0.21
N ASP A 22 1.71 25.93 -0.19
CA ASP A 22 2.24 25.02 -1.17
C ASP A 22 1.25 23.85 -1.18
N GLU A 23 0.29 23.87 -2.11
CA GLU A 23 -0.42 22.66 -2.51
C GLU A 23 0.71 21.73 -2.89
N GLU A 24 1.02 20.78 -2.00
CA GLU A 24 1.90 19.68 -2.36
C GLU A 24 1.35 19.13 -3.65
N ALA A 25 2.17 19.18 -4.71
CA ALA A 25 1.76 18.71 -6.01
C ALA A 25 1.51 17.21 -5.89
N LEU A 26 0.25 16.84 -5.63
CA LEU A 26 -0.24 15.48 -5.64
C LEU A 26 0.11 14.89 -7.00
N VAL A 27 0.99 13.90 -7.00
CA VAL A 27 1.22 13.09 -8.20
C VAL A 27 0.06 12.10 -8.27
N ALA A 28 -0.85 12.37 -9.20
CA ALA A 28 -2.02 11.55 -9.46
C ALA A 28 -1.64 10.39 -10.38
N PRO A 29 -2.00 9.12 -10.07
CA PRO A 29 -1.77 8.02 -10.98
C PRO A 29 -2.63 8.12 -12.24
N ARG A 30 -2.12 7.60 -13.37
CA ARG A 30 -2.90 7.47 -14.60
C ARG A 30 -3.82 6.25 -14.57
N ASN A 31 -5.05 6.46 -15.02
CA ASN A 31 -6.01 5.39 -15.32
C ASN A 31 -5.50 4.48 -16.43
N GLY A 32 -5.68 3.17 -16.24
CA GLY A 32 -5.44 2.16 -17.26
C GLY A 32 -4.60 0.99 -16.77
N THR A 33 -3.90 0.33 -17.70
CA THR A 33 -3.10 -0.85 -17.40
C THR A 33 -1.71 -0.47 -16.90
N TRP A 34 -1.28 -1.14 -15.83
CA TRP A 34 0.04 -1.03 -15.25
C TRP A 34 0.74 -2.38 -15.31
N SER A 35 2.04 -2.38 -15.58
CA SER A 35 2.90 -3.54 -15.38
C SER A 35 3.34 -3.59 -13.92
N TYR A 36 3.43 -4.78 -13.35
CA TYR A 36 3.95 -5.03 -12.01
C TYR A 36 5.19 -5.91 -12.09
N GLN A 37 6.21 -5.58 -11.30
CA GLN A 37 7.41 -6.38 -11.19
C GLN A 37 7.91 -6.40 -9.75
N GLU A 38 8.08 -7.59 -9.19
CA GLU A 38 8.83 -7.78 -7.95
C GLU A 38 10.31 -7.51 -8.19
N THR A 39 10.93 -6.70 -7.33
CA THR A 39 12.31 -6.25 -7.49
C THR A 39 13.24 -6.86 -6.45
N GLU A 40 12.75 -7.12 -5.24
CA GLU A 40 13.58 -7.61 -4.12
C GLU A 40 12.72 -8.34 -3.06
N GLU A 41 13.18 -9.48 -2.56
CA GLU A 41 12.58 -10.11 -1.37
C GLU A 41 13.07 -9.40 -0.11
N ILE A 42 12.14 -8.84 0.69
CA ILE A 42 12.45 -8.19 1.96
C ILE A 42 12.53 -9.22 3.09
N SER A 43 11.51 -10.09 3.16
CA SER A 43 11.46 -11.18 4.13
C SER A 43 10.54 -12.29 3.64
N ASN A 44 10.87 -13.52 4.01
CA ASN A 44 10.06 -14.68 3.70
C ASN A 44 10.15 -15.69 4.84
N THR A 45 9.02 -15.91 5.51
CA THR A 45 8.86 -16.90 6.59
C THR A 45 8.04 -18.11 6.14
N CYS A 46 7.57 -18.10 4.89
CA CYS A 46 6.81 -19.19 4.32
C CYS A 46 7.75 -20.26 3.74
N ASN A 47 7.29 -21.51 3.78
CA ASN A 47 7.94 -22.58 3.01
C ASN A 47 7.79 -22.27 1.50
N SER A 48 8.76 -22.67 0.68
CA SER A 48 8.73 -22.52 -0.79
C SER A 48 7.50 -23.15 -1.46
N ASP A 49 6.84 -24.08 -0.78
CA ASP A 49 5.61 -24.73 -1.27
C ASP A 49 4.36 -23.82 -1.17
N LEU A 50 4.43 -22.71 -0.44
CA LEU A 50 3.32 -21.75 -0.23
C LEU A 50 3.59 -20.41 -0.93
N GLN A 51 3.87 -20.48 -2.23
CA GLN A 51 4.06 -19.29 -3.06
C GLN A 51 2.79 -19.00 -3.87
N LEU A 52 2.41 -17.73 -3.92
CA LEU A 52 1.40 -17.25 -4.85
C LEU A 52 2.06 -16.88 -6.17
N ASP A 53 1.31 -17.01 -7.27
CA ASP A 53 1.73 -16.41 -8.52
C ASP A 53 1.71 -14.88 -8.37
N PRO A 54 2.83 -14.19 -8.67
CA PRO A 54 2.89 -12.75 -8.55
C PRO A 54 1.94 -12.10 -9.56
N LEU A 55 1.46 -10.90 -9.23
CA LEU A 55 0.83 -10.05 -10.24
C LEU A 55 1.84 -9.77 -11.36
N THR A 56 1.34 -9.53 -12.56
CA THR A 56 2.18 -9.17 -13.72
C THR A 56 1.67 -7.91 -14.37
N THR A 57 0.36 -7.75 -14.42
CA THR A 57 -0.34 -6.55 -14.84
C THR A 57 -1.58 -6.36 -13.98
N PHE A 58 -2.02 -5.12 -13.83
CA PHE A 58 -3.28 -4.76 -13.20
C PHE A 58 -3.89 -3.54 -13.88
N ALA A 59 -5.20 -3.35 -13.74
CA ALA A 59 -5.86 -2.12 -14.14
C ALA A 59 -6.05 -1.24 -12.90
N LEU A 60 -5.81 0.05 -13.07
CA LEU A 60 -5.98 1.08 -12.04
C LEU A 60 -7.09 2.02 -12.50
N ASP A 61 -8.10 2.21 -11.64
CA ASP A 61 -9.16 3.19 -11.79
C ASP A 61 -9.06 4.26 -10.70
N TYR A 62 -8.79 5.49 -11.11
CA TYR A 62 -8.56 6.68 -10.33
C TYR A 62 -9.57 7.75 -10.75
N ASP A 63 -10.34 8.22 -9.78
CA ASP A 63 -11.47 9.13 -10.00
C ASP A 63 -11.07 10.62 -9.97
N GLY A 64 -9.79 10.92 -9.75
CA GLY A 64 -9.29 12.29 -9.59
C GLY A 64 -9.25 12.79 -8.15
N GLY A 65 -9.53 11.92 -7.16
CA GLY A 65 -9.55 12.25 -5.73
C GLY A 65 -8.33 11.75 -4.94
N GLU A 66 -8.59 11.30 -3.72
CA GLU A 66 -7.60 10.74 -2.78
C GLU A 66 -7.63 9.20 -2.74
N THR A 67 -8.32 8.57 -3.69
CA THR A 67 -8.52 7.13 -3.73
C THR A 67 -8.41 6.58 -5.15
N PHE A 68 -7.95 5.34 -5.28
CA PHE A 68 -8.01 4.58 -6.51
C PHE A 68 -8.33 3.12 -6.20
N ASP A 69 -8.82 2.40 -7.19
CA ASP A 69 -9.10 0.97 -7.13
C ASP A 69 -8.18 0.21 -8.08
N ILE A 70 -7.62 -0.91 -7.59
CA ILE A 70 -6.93 -1.89 -8.44
C ILE A 70 -7.94 -2.97 -8.81
N GLU A 71 -8.26 -3.10 -10.10
CA GLU A 71 -9.22 -4.10 -10.57
C GLU A 71 -8.60 -5.51 -10.50
N ARG A 72 -9.25 -6.43 -9.77
CA ARG A 72 -8.82 -7.83 -9.66
C ARG A 72 -9.99 -8.80 -9.83
N GLY A 73 -10.47 -8.89 -11.07
CA GLY A 73 -11.49 -9.85 -11.44
C GLY A 73 -12.87 -9.49 -10.87
N ALA A 74 -13.25 -10.10 -9.75
CA ALA A 74 -14.54 -9.84 -9.10
C ALA A 74 -14.44 -8.95 -7.86
N ASP A 75 -13.23 -8.78 -7.32
CA ASP A 75 -12.97 -8.02 -6.09
C ASP A 75 -11.94 -6.94 -6.41
N ASP A 76 -12.30 -5.68 -6.22
CA ASP A 76 -11.38 -4.56 -6.41
C ASP A 76 -10.61 -4.27 -5.11
N ILE A 77 -9.37 -3.81 -5.23
CA ILE A 77 -8.53 -3.41 -4.11
C ILE A 77 -8.61 -1.90 -3.95
N HIS A 78 -9.31 -1.47 -2.92
CA HIS A 78 -9.41 -0.05 -2.61
C HIS A 78 -8.12 0.48 -1.98
N CYS A 79 -7.61 1.59 -2.49
CA CYS A 79 -6.39 2.24 -2.03
C CYS A 79 -6.62 3.72 -1.74
N GLU A 80 -6.01 4.20 -0.67
CA GLU A 80 -6.00 5.60 -0.24
C GLU A 80 -4.66 6.24 -0.59
N ILE A 81 -4.66 7.50 -1.03
CA ILE A 81 -3.50 8.33 -1.35
C ILE A 81 -3.32 9.38 -0.26
N ASP A 82 -2.11 9.48 0.30
CA ASP A 82 -1.68 10.53 1.23
C ASP A 82 -0.40 11.18 0.68
N GLY A 83 -0.55 12.31 -0.01
CA GLY A 83 0.54 12.99 -0.72
C GLY A 83 1.07 12.14 -1.87
N TYR A 84 2.29 11.61 -1.72
CA TYR A 84 2.89 10.69 -2.69
C TYR A 84 2.68 9.22 -2.32
N ASP A 85 2.33 8.95 -1.07
CA ASP A 85 2.22 7.61 -0.53
C ASP A 85 0.82 7.05 -0.80
N PHE A 86 0.72 5.74 -0.95
CA PHE A 86 -0.55 5.04 -1.00
C PHE A 86 -0.57 3.83 -0.09
N THR A 87 -1.75 3.50 0.43
CA THR A 87 -2.00 2.27 1.19
C THR A 87 -3.28 1.62 0.70
N CYS A 88 -3.20 0.33 0.40
CA CYS A 88 -4.33 -0.45 -0.06
C CYS A 88 -4.93 -1.30 1.08
N GLY A 89 -6.24 -1.51 1.02
CA GLY A 89 -6.93 -2.43 1.90
C GLY A 89 -6.40 -3.86 1.78
N LYS A 90 -6.42 -4.61 2.87
CA LYS A 90 -6.11 -6.03 2.86
C LYS A 90 -7.22 -6.80 2.14
N ILE A 91 -6.85 -7.59 1.14
CA ILE A 91 -7.79 -8.43 0.38
C ILE A 91 -7.46 -9.91 0.51
N LEU A 92 -8.50 -10.75 0.50
CA LEU A 92 -8.36 -12.21 0.44
C LEU A 92 -8.21 -12.61 -1.03
N VAL A 93 -7.06 -13.20 -1.39
CA VAL A 93 -6.74 -13.54 -2.79
C VAL A 93 -6.95 -15.01 -3.12
N GLY A 94 -7.09 -15.85 -2.10
CA GLY A 94 -7.33 -17.27 -2.29
C GLY A 94 -7.52 -18.03 -0.99
N THR A 95 -8.16 -19.18 -1.10
CA THR A 95 -8.34 -20.15 -0.02
C THR A 95 -8.10 -21.55 -0.56
N VAL A 96 -7.42 -22.38 0.22
CA VAL A 96 -7.19 -23.79 -0.09
C VAL A 96 -7.78 -24.63 1.04
N ASP A 97 -8.79 -25.43 0.70
CA ASP A 97 -9.36 -26.44 1.60
C ASP A 97 -8.53 -27.74 1.48
N LEU A 98 -7.96 -28.19 2.59
CA LEU A 98 -7.13 -29.41 2.65
C LEU A 98 -7.95 -30.65 3.05
N ALA A 99 -9.28 -30.51 3.19
CA ALA A 99 -10.16 -31.61 3.47
C ALA A 99 -10.22 -32.61 2.29
N PRO A 100 -10.44 -33.92 2.57
CA PRO A 100 -10.61 -34.52 3.89
C PRO A 100 -9.28 -34.96 4.54
N ALA A 101 -8.14 -34.70 3.90
CA ALA A 101 -6.84 -35.18 4.39
C ALA A 101 -6.43 -34.48 5.69
N PHE A 102 -6.72 -33.18 5.79
CA PHE A 102 -6.51 -32.36 6.97
C PHE A 102 -7.74 -31.50 7.25
N ASP A 103 -8.11 -31.34 8.51
CA ASP A 103 -9.09 -30.35 8.94
C ASP A 103 -8.40 -28.97 9.01
N ALA A 104 -8.16 -28.39 7.83
CA ALA A 104 -7.50 -27.11 7.66
C ALA A 104 -7.99 -26.36 6.42
N MET A 105 -8.21 -25.06 6.59
CA MET A 105 -8.45 -24.08 5.54
C MET A 105 -7.32 -23.06 5.57
N VAL A 106 -6.52 -23.00 4.50
CA VAL A 106 -5.43 -22.04 4.36
C VAL A 106 -5.92 -20.84 3.56
N SER A 107 -5.73 -19.63 4.08
CA SER A 107 -6.16 -18.39 3.44
C SER A 107 -4.96 -17.51 3.11
N PHE A 108 -4.99 -16.92 1.92
CA PHE A 108 -3.96 -16.03 1.42
C PHE A 108 -4.53 -14.63 1.32
N SER A 109 -3.90 -13.67 1.96
CA SER A 109 -4.31 -12.27 1.89
C SER A 109 -3.15 -11.37 1.51
N VAL A 110 -3.44 -10.32 0.77
CA VAL A 110 -2.43 -9.39 0.28
C VAL A 110 -2.75 -7.96 0.67
N THR A 111 -1.70 -7.20 0.94
CA THR A 111 -1.74 -5.76 1.20
C THR A 111 -0.62 -5.10 0.40
N TYR A 112 -0.91 -3.93 -0.16
CA TYR A 112 0.04 -3.10 -0.89
C TYR A 112 0.20 -1.75 -0.19
N ASP A 113 1.42 -1.26 -0.11
CA ASP A 113 1.74 0.11 0.26
C ASP A 113 2.92 0.60 -0.57
N GLY A 114 2.97 1.89 -0.87
CA GLY A 114 4.03 2.41 -1.73
C GLY A 114 3.95 3.91 -1.93
N THR A 115 4.66 4.38 -2.95
CA THR A 115 4.78 5.78 -3.31
C THR A 115 4.72 5.92 -4.83
N PHE A 116 4.04 6.94 -5.34
CA PHE A 116 4.09 7.34 -6.74
C PHE A 116 5.29 8.25 -6.99
N ASP A 117 6.22 7.82 -7.86
CA ASP A 117 7.36 8.63 -8.29
C ASP A 117 6.96 9.58 -9.44
N SER A 118 5.95 9.18 -10.23
CA SER A 118 5.37 9.96 -11.32
C SER A 118 3.91 9.51 -11.56
N GLU A 119 3.18 10.17 -12.46
CA GLU A 119 1.84 9.71 -12.85
C GLU A 119 1.89 8.31 -13.51
N GLU A 120 3.08 7.87 -13.95
CA GLU A 120 3.33 6.66 -14.73
C GLU A 120 4.22 5.64 -14.02
N ASP A 121 4.75 5.97 -12.83
CA ASP A 121 5.69 5.11 -12.09
C ASP A 121 5.35 5.08 -10.60
N ALA A 122 5.38 3.87 -10.04
CA ALA A 122 5.21 3.64 -8.61
C ALA A 122 6.21 2.61 -8.10
N VAL A 123 6.58 2.72 -6.83
CA VAL A 123 7.35 1.71 -6.11
C VAL A 123 6.64 1.38 -4.82
N GLY A 124 6.82 0.18 -4.31
CA GLY A 124 6.13 -0.20 -3.08
C GLY A 124 6.56 -1.53 -2.50
N ARG A 125 5.73 -1.99 -1.57
CA ARG A 125 5.84 -3.25 -0.86
C ARG A 125 4.54 -4.01 -1.01
N GLU A 126 4.66 -5.27 -1.42
CA GLU A 126 3.58 -6.25 -1.28
C GLU A 126 3.84 -7.06 -0.01
N THR A 127 2.80 -7.24 0.80
CA THR A 127 2.81 -8.15 1.95
C THR A 127 1.76 -9.24 1.74
N VAL A 128 2.21 -10.49 1.69
CA VAL A 128 1.35 -11.67 1.65
C VAL A 128 1.30 -12.29 3.03
N ASP A 129 0.11 -12.36 3.63
CA ASP A 129 -0.17 -13.10 4.85
C ASP A 129 -0.83 -14.44 4.51
N VAL A 130 -0.29 -15.53 5.06
CA VAL A 130 -0.90 -16.85 4.99
C VAL A 130 -1.42 -17.24 6.37
N THR A 131 -2.73 -17.42 6.49
CA THR A 131 -3.38 -17.86 7.72
C THR A 131 -3.96 -19.27 7.56
N CYS A 132 -4.24 -19.93 8.68
CA CYS A 132 -4.79 -21.28 8.69
C CYS A 132 -5.84 -21.39 9.78
N GLU A 133 -7.00 -21.96 9.45
CA GLU A 133 -8.08 -22.28 10.38
C GLU A 133 -8.40 -23.78 10.37
N GLY A 134 -8.65 -24.36 11.54
CA GLY A 134 -8.95 -25.79 11.70
C GLY A 134 -7.98 -26.51 12.65
N SER A 135 -8.37 -27.69 13.12
CA SER A 135 -7.58 -28.43 14.12
C SER A 135 -6.21 -28.87 13.62
N ALA A 136 -6.06 -29.01 12.30
CA ALA A 136 -4.80 -29.39 11.70
C ALA A 136 -3.76 -28.25 11.65
N CYS A 137 -4.21 -27.00 11.69
CA CYS A 137 -3.34 -25.82 11.72
C CYS A 137 -2.48 -25.80 13.00
N GLU A 138 -3.07 -26.14 14.14
CA GLU A 138 -2.40 -26.12 15.44
C GLU A 138 -1.52 -27.35 15.69
N THR A 139 -1.77 -28.46 14.99
CA THR A 139 -1.18 -29.76 15.32
C THR A 139 -0.28 -30.35 14.24
N GLN A 140 -0.58 -30.13 12.95
CA GLN A 140 0.22 -30.65 11.83
C GLN A 140 0.87 -29.59 10.97
N LEU A 141 0.34 -28.35 10.94
CA LEU A 141 0.84 -27.28 10.07
C LEU A 141 1.50 -26.13 10.84
N VAL A 142 1.76 -26.28 12.15
CA VAL A 142 2.28 -25.22 13.03
C VAL A 142 3.62 -24.63 12.59
N ASP A 143 4.47 -25.45 11.94
CA ASP A 143 5.78 -25.00 11.43
C ASP A 143 5.69 -24.46 9.99
N VAL A 144 4.51 -24.49 9.38
CA VAL A 144 4.26 -24.09 7.99
C VAL A 144 3.42 -22.80 7.93
N VAL A 145 2.43 -22.67 8.81
CA VAL A 145 1.48 -21.54 8.89
C VAL A 145 1.14 -21.22 10.35
N PRO A 146 0.87 -19.94 10.71
CA PRO A 146 0.85 -18.79 9.82
C PRO A 146 2.24 -18.36 9.38
N CYS A 147 2.33 -17.83 8.17
CA CYS A 147 3.58 -17.30 7.62
C CYS A 147 3.32 -16.03 6.82
N ARG A 148 4.39 -15.32 6.49
CA ARG A 148 4.36 -14.05 5.76
C ARG A 148 5.52 -13.95 4.77
N THR A 149 5.22 -13.37 3.61
CA THR A 149 6.19 -12.93 2.63
C THR A 149 6.06 -11.43 2.42
N GLN A 150 7.18 -10.74 2.23
CA GLN A 150 7.24 -9.33 1.89
C GLN A 150 8.24 -9.12 0.77
N VAL A 151 7.81 -8.45 -0.29
CA VAL A 151 8.63 -8.12 -1.45
C VAL A 151 8.51 -6.64 -1.78
N ARG A 152 9.56 -6.06 -2.35
CA ARG A 152 9.49 -4.77 -3.04
C ARG A 152 8.98 -4.99 -4.44
N PHE A 153 8.25 -4.01 -4.95
CA PHE A 153 7.83 -3.97 -6.35
C PHE A 153 8.09 -2.60 -6.98
N SER A 154 8.09 -2.61 -8.31
CA SER A 154 7.91 -1.43 -9.16
C SER A 154 6.70 -1.65 -10.06
N ALA A 155 5.95 -0.59 -10.32
CA ALA A 155 4.87 -0.59 -11.27
C ALA A 155 4.99 0.57 -12.27
N THR A 156 4.65 0.32 -13.54
CA THR A 156 4.78 1.31 -14.61
C THR A 156 3.56 1.29 -15.53
N PHE A 157 2.99 2.46 -15.82
CA PHE A 157 1.87 2.63 -16.73
C PHE A 157 2.21 2.13 -18.14
N GLN A 158 1.31 1.36 -18.73
CA GLN A 158 1.43 0.84 -20.09
C GLN A 158 0.58 1.70 -21.03
N ALA A 159 1.24 2.55 -21.83
CA ALA A 159 0.55 3.29 -22.89
C ALA A 159 0.02 2.29 -23.94
N GLY A 160 -1.32 2.22 -24.06
CA GLY A 160 -2.02 1.41 -25.05
C GLY A 160 -1.93 1.92 -26.48
#